data_AF-A0A1Q7FW39-F1
#
_entry.id   AF-A0A1Q7FW39-F1
#
_cell.length_a   1.000
_cell.length_b   1.000
_cell.length_c   1.000
_cell.angle_alpha   90.00
_cell.angle_beta   90.00
_cell.angle_gamma   90.00
#
_symmetry.space_group_name_H-M   'P 1'
#
loop_
_entity.id
_entity.type
_entity.pdbx_description
1 polymer ?
#
loop_
_entity_poly.entity_id
_entity_poly.type
_entity_poly.pdbx_seq_one_letter_code
_entity_poly.pdbx_strand_id
1 'polypeptide(L)'
;MRVCIIGCGSIGSLYAAYLARVAEVYAFVRRDEHALAINKEGLRVTGKHEFTSYPRAATNPADIPECDLGILCTKATQTSEAVAPMKGHFSGGAVLSAQNGLGGEDVIAESVPGYIMRGTTFMSGTRHSDTHVQLELDRPIWIGPYEPRSTPYAMVKEAAELIVRSGLKAEALEDARPAQWSKLIFNASVNSVSALTELPHCREFANEIDFSDLGFLLHDLIEEGKRVAAGAGVQLRDDPWEMNKVGAQTDHPPSMLYDVRHRLRTEVDFLGGAIAREARRHGIEAPLHTALYRLIKGKELSWQWRSGSHGDQQVLSKFGEKGTGIQNVRYRGEQSSP
;
A
#
# COMPACT_ATOMS: atom_id res chain seq x y z
N MET A 1 21.23 -7.68 -17.94
CA MET A 1 20.17 -8.07 -17.00
C MET A 1 18.82 -7.89 -17.69
N ARG A 2 17.98 -8.93 -17.66
CA ARG A 2 16.57 -8.88 -18.09
C ARG A 2 15.70 -8.63 -16.87
N VAL A 3 14.87 -7.59 -16.96
CA VAL A 3 13.97 -7.19 -15.87
C VAL A 3 12.53 -7.33 -16.32
N CYS A 4 11.70 -7.99 -15.51
CA CYS A 4 10.26 -8.00 -15.69
C CYS A 4 9.59 -7.08 -14.66
N ILE A 5 8.81 -6.11 -15.14
CA ILE A 5 7.95 -5.28 -14.29
C ILE A 5 6.56 -5.90 -14.28
N ILE A 6 6.13 -6.36 -13.11
CA ILE A 6 4.83 -6.99 -12.93
C ILE A 6 3.84 -5.91 -12.47
N GLY A 7 3.07 -5.39 -13.43
CA GLY A 7 2.09 -4.33 -13.24
C GLY A 7 2.63 -2.92 -13.47
N CYS A 8 2.24 -2.29 -14.59
CA CYS A 8 2.58 -0.90 -14.91
C CYS A 8 1.49 0.09 -14.46
N GLY A 9 1.25 0.16 -13.15
CA GLY A 9 0.58 1.32 -12.54
C GLY A 9 1.52 2.54 -12.50
N SER A 10 1.27 3.53 -11.64
CA SER A 10 2.18 4.68 -11.52
C SER A 10 3.63 4.27 -11.20
N ILE A 11 3.83 3.49 -10.13
CA ILE A 11 5.17 3.07 -9.68
C ILE A 11 5.81 2.10 -10.69
N GLY A 12 5.05 1.14 -11.20
CA GLY A 12 5.55 0.19 -12.20
C GLY A 12 5.96 0.86 -13.51
N SER A 13 5.21 1.84 -14.00
CA SER A 13 5.59 2.61 -15.20
C SER A 13 6.87 3.41 -14.97
N LEU A 14 7.10 3.95 -13.77
CA LEU A 14 8.38 4.59 -13.42
C LEU A 14 9.53 3.56 -13.47
N TYR A 15 9.41 2.42 -12.79
CA TYR A 15 10.47 1.40 -12.86
C TYR A 15 10.72 0.94 -14.30
N ALA A 16 9.66 0.63 -15.05
CA ALA A 16 9.78 0.20 -16.44
C ALA A 16 10.51 1.24 -17.30
N ALA A 17 10.12 2.51 -17.18
CA ALA A 17 10.67 3.57 -18.01
C ALA A 17 12.14 3.89 -17.69
N TYR A 18 12.48 3.96 -16.39
CA TYR A 18 13.85 4.25 -15.97
C TYR A 18 14.78 3.08 -16.30
N LEU A 19 14.39 1.85 -15.95
CA LEU A 19 15.22 0.68 -16.16
C LEU A 19 15.42 0.36 -17.65
N ALA A 20 14.46 0.68 -18.52
CA ALA A 20 14.57 0.48 -19.97
C ALA A 20 15.71 1.29 -20.61
N ARG A 21 16.25 2.29 -19.90
CA ARG A 21 17.42 3.07 -20.35
C ARG A 21 18.75 2.36 -20.13
N VAL A 22 18.78 1.34 -19.28
CA VAL A 22 20.01 0.67 -18.81
C VAL A 22 19.94 -0.86 -18.79
N ALA A 23 18.79 -1.45 -19.10
CA ALA A 23 18.55 -2.89 -19.11
C ALA A 23 17.48 -3.30 -20.14
N GLU A 24 17.41 -4.60 -20.42
CA GLU A 24 16.34 -5.18 -21.23
C GLU A 24 15.09 -5.34 -20.34
N VAL A 25 14.05 -4.53 -20.60
CA VAL A 25 12.86 -4.46 -19.74
C VAL A 25 11.61 -5.01 -20.44
N TYR A 26 10.89 -5.83 -19.68
CA TYR A 26 9.61 -6.44 -20.04
C TYR A 26 8.52 -6.00 -19.06
N ALA A 27 7.55 -5.21 -19.52
CA ALA A 27 6.36 -4.82 -18.78
C ALA A 27 5.26 -5.88 -18.94
N PHE A 28 4.99 -6.63 -17.87
CA PHE A 28 3.86 -7.55 -17.82
C PHE A 28 2.62 -6.80 -17.29
N VAL A 29 1.64 -6.61 -18.16
CA VAL A 29 0.41 -5.83 -17.87
C VAL A 29 -0.84 -6.67 -18.10
N ARG A 30 -1.99 -6.24 -17.57
CA ARG A 30 -3.24 -7.01 -17.63
C ARG A 30 -4.05 -6.78 -18.91
N ARG A 31 -3.87 -5.66 -19.60
CA ARG A 31 -4.73 -5.22 -20.71
C ARG A 31 -3.94 -5.15 -22.01
N ASP A 32 -4.48 -5.75 -23.07
CA ASP A 32 -3.82 -5.78 -24.39
C ASP A 32 -3.61 -4.37 -24.94
N GLU A 33 -4.62 -3.50 -24.81
CA GLU A 33 -4.54 -2.09 -25.21
C GLU A 33 -3.39 -1.34 -24.53
N HIS A 34 -3.11 -1.66 -23.26
CA HIS A 34 -2.02 -1.05 -22.51
C HIS A 34 -0.65 -1.56 -23.00
N ALA A 35 -0.53 -2.87 -23.24
CA ALA A 35 0.69 -3.44 -23.80
C ALA A 35 0.98 -2.89 -25.21
N LEU A 36 -0.05 -2.82 -26.06
CA LEU A 36 0.04 -2.25 -27.41
C LEU A 36 0.46 -0.77 -27.36
N ALA A 37 -0.13 0.02 -26.46
CA ALA A 37 0.21 1.43 -26.29
C ALA A 37 1.68 1.61 -25.87
N ILE A 38 2.14 0.86 -24.85
CA ILE A 38 3.55 0.91 -24.41
C ILE A 38 4.50 0.53 -25.55
N ASN A 39 4.23 -0.54 -26.29
CA ASN A 39 5.09 -0.97 -27.39
C ASN A 39 5.14 0.04 -28.55
N LYS A 40 4.03 0.75 -28.81
CA LYS A 40 3.91 1.70 -29.92
C LYS A 40 4.47 3.08 -29.57
N GLU A 41 4.13 3.60 -28.40
CA GLU A 41 4.37 5.00 -28.00
C GLU A 41 5.52 5.13 -26.99
N GLY A 42 5.90 4.03 -26.33
CA GLY A 42 6.79 4.05 -25.19
C GLY A 42 6.11 4.52 -23.91
N LEU A 43 6.92 4.70 -22.87
CA LEU A 43 6.54 5.31 -21.60
C LEU A 43 7.20 6.68 -21.48
N ARG A 44 6.37 7.72 -21.50
CA ARG A 44 6.76 9.11 -21.22
C ARG A 44 6.77 9.35 -19.71
N VAL A 45 7.88 9.92 -19.24
CA VAL A 45 8.09 10.38 -17.87
C VAL A 45 8.14 11.90 -17.86
N THR A 46 7.39 12.53 -16.94
CA THR A 46 7.45 13.98 -16.67
C THR A 46 7.63 14.28 -15.18
N GLY A 47 7.69 15.56 -14.79
CA GLY A 47 7.80 16.01 -13.39
C GLY A 47 9.24 16.34 -13.03
N LYS A 48 9.83 15.60 -12.09
CA LYS A 48 11.23 15.77 -11.68
C LYS A 48 12.23 15.56 -12.82
N HIS A 49 11.91 14.68 -13.77
CA HIS A 49 12.68 14.42 -14.99
C HIS A 49 11.73 14.41 -16.20
N GLU A 50 12.28 14.56 -17.40
CA GLU A 50 11.50 14.50 -18.64
C GLU A 50 12.22 13.66 -19.71
N PHE A 51 11.63 12.52 -20.09
CA PHE A 51 12.11 11.63 -21.14
C PHE A 51 11.06 10.61 -21.57
N THR A 52 11.30 9.90 -22.67
CA THR A 52 10.53 8.73 -23.09
C THR A 52 11.46 7.53 -23.27
N SER A 53 10.97 6.34 -22.93
CA SER A 53 11.69 5.07 -23.08
C SER A 53 10.77 3.99 -23.63
N TYR A 54 11.33 2.89 -24.14
CA TYR A 54 10.57 1.90 -24.91
C TYR A 54 10.81 0.49 -24.34
N PRO A 55 10.25 0.16 -23.15
CA PRO A 55 10.24 -1.23 -22.70
C PRO A 55 9.35 -2.08 -23.62
N ARG A 56 9.60 -3.39 -23.66
CA ARG A 56 8.68 -4.35 -24.31
C ARG A 56 7.52 -4.62 -23.38
N ALA A 57 6.30 -4.68 -23.86
CA ALA A 57 5.14 -4.99 -23.04
C ALA A 57 4.35 -6.18 -23.57
N ALA A 58 3.82 -7.01 -22.66
CA ALA A 58 2.95 -8.12 -23.01
C ALA A 58 1.91 -8.42 -21.92
N THR A 59 0.85 -9.11 -22.32
CA THR A 59 -0.20 -9.64 -21.44
C THR A 59 -0.13 -11.16 -21.31
N ASN A 60 0.45 -11.84 -22.30
CA ASN A 60 0.68 -13.27 -22.28
C ASN A 60 2.06 -13.56 -21.64
N PRO A 61 2.12 -14.36 -20.56
CA PRO A 61 3.40 -14.70 -19.92
C PRO A 61 4.37 -15.39 -20.88
N ALA A 62 3.89 -16.13 -21.89
CA ALA A 62 4.75 -16.81 -22.86
C ALA A 62 5.59 -15.86 -23.72
N ASP A 63 5.20 -14.60 -23.83
CA ASP A 63 5.93 -13.56 -24.57
C ASP A 63 7.02 -12.88 -23.71
N ILE A 64 7.10 -13.23 -22.42
CA ILE A 64 8.12 -12.76 -21.49
C ILE A 64 9.22 -13.83 -21.39
N PRO A 65 10.51 -13.53 -21.62
CA PRO A 65 11.56 -14.51 -21.44
C PRO A 65 11.80 -14.81 -19.96
N GLU A 66 12.68 -15.77 -19.68
CA GLU A 66 13.28 -15.88 -18.35
C GLU A 66 14.04 -14.59 -18.02
N CYS A 67 13.87 -14.12 -16.79
CA CYS A 67 14.34 -12.83 -16.30
C CYS A 67 15.18 -13.00 -15.02
N ASP A 68 16.19 -12.15 -14.88
CA ASP A 68 17.07 -12.13 -13.72
C ASP A 68 16.39 -11.45 -12.51
N LEU A 69 15.55 -10.45 -12.78
CA LEU A 69 14.84 -9.66 -11.77
C LEU A 69 13.38 -9.41 -12.16
N GLY A 70 12.45 -9.79 -11.29
CA GLY A 70 11.06 -9.34 -11.31
C GLY A 70 10.86 -8.19 -10.33
N ILE A 71 10.11 -7.15 -10.69
CA ILE A 71 9.71 -6.09 -9.76
C ILE A 71 8.17 -6.03 -9.73
N LEU A 72 7.59 -6.45 -8.61
CA LEU A 72 6.15 -6.48 -8.40
C LEU A 72 5.64 -5.11 -7.93
N CYS A 73 4.81 -4.48 -8.76
CA CYS A 73 4.30 -3.12 -8.55
C CYS A 73 2.76 -3.05 -8.54
N THR A 74 2.06 -4.18 -8.53
CA THR A 74 0.60 -4.22 -8.35
C THR A 74 0.22 -3.86 -6.92
N LYS A 75 -1.06 -3.67 -6.64
CA LYS A 75 -1.53 -3.63 -5.24
C LYS A 75 -1.30 -4.97 -4.57
N ALA A 76 -1.05 -4.96 -3.26
CA ALA A 76 -0.82 -6.19 -2.48
C ALA A 76 -2.03 -7.16 -2.55
N THR A 77 -3.24 -6.63 -2.72
CA THR A 77 -4.47 -7.42 -2.93
C THR A 77 -4.49 -8.21 -4.24
N GLN A 78 -3.58 -7.93 -5.17
CA GLN A 78 -3.50 -8.53 -6.51
C GLN A 78 -2.25 -9.40 -6.70
N THR A 79 -1.41 -9.55 -5.66
CA THR A 79 -0.12 -10.24 -5.76
C THR A 79 -0.25 -11.67 -6.30
N SER A 80 -1.17 -12.47 -5.76
CA SER A 80 -1.37 -13.86 -6.19
C SER A 80 -1.77 -13.94 -7.67
N GLU A 81 -2.75 -13.15 -8.11
CA GLU A 81 -3.21 -13.10 -9.51
C GLU A 81 -2.09 -12.63 -10.46
N ALA A 82 -1.31 -11.63 -10.04
CA ALA A 82 -0.26 -11.03 -10.87
C ALA A 82 0.97 -11.92 -11.02
N VAL A 83 1.32 -12.68 -9.98
CA VAL A 83 2.56 -13.48 -9.93
C VAL A 83 2.34 -14.91 -10.44
N ALA A 84 1.15 -15.49 -10.26
CA ALA A 84 0.88 -16.88 -10.65
C ALA A 84 1.22 -17.21 -12.13
N PRO A 85 0.92 -16.34 -13.13
CA PRO A 85 1.32 -16.58 -14.52
C PRO A 85 2.84 -16.54 -14.73
N MET A 86 3.58 -15.85 -13.87
CA MET A 86 5.01 -15.56 -14.00
C MET A 86 5.92 -16.51 -13.21
N LYS A 87 5.36 -17.52 -12.52
CA LYS A 87 6.09 -18.41 -11.59
C LYS A 87 7.39 -19.01 -12.15
N GLY A 88 7.43 -19.36 -13.43
CA GLY A 88 8.58 -20.02 -14.07
C GLY A 88 9.65 -19.07 -14.59
N HIS A 89 9.37 -17.76 -14.62
CA HIS A 89 10.23 -16.77 -15.28
C HIS A 89 11.39 -16.27 -14.42
N PHE A 90 11.47 -16.69 -13.16
CA PHE A 90 12.48 -16.24 -12.19
C PHE A 90 13.19 -17.41 -11.49
N SER A 91 13.31 -18.55 -12.16
CA SER A 91 13.85 -19.78 -11.55
C SER A 91 15.30 -19.62 -11.07
N GLY A 92 16.13 -18.92 -11.85
CA GLY A 92 17.49 -18.51 -11.45
C GLY A 92 17.60 -17.07 -10.92
N GLY A 93 16.49 -16.34 -10.88
CA GLY A 93 16.43 -14.92 -10.58
C GLY A 93 15.81 -14.60 -9.22
N ALA A 94 15.44 -13.33 -9.06
CA ALA A 94 14.79 -12.83 -7.86
C ALA A 94 13.55 -11.98 -8.17
N VAL A 95 12.58 -11.96 -7.26
CA VAL A 95 11.43 -11.06 -7.32
C VAL A 95 11.49 -10.06 -6.17
N LEU A 96 11.55 -8.77 -6.52
CA LEU A 96 11.46 -7.63 -5.62
C LEU A 96 9.99 -7.24 -5.42
N SER A 97 9.50 -7.35 -4.20
CA SER A 97 8.23 -6.73 -3.80
C SER A 97 8.43 -5.22 -3.62
N ALA A 98 7.88 -4.40 -4.50
CA ALA A 98 7.88 -2.94 -4.36
C ALA A 98 6.53 -2.42 -3.83
N GLN A 99 5.81 -3.26 -3.09
CA GLN A 99 4.46 -3.01 -2.60
C GLN A 99 4.48 -2.37 -1.21
N ASN A 100 3.38 -1.74 -0.83
CA ASN A 100 3.21 -1.25 0.54
C ASN A 100 2.82 -2.40 1.48
N GLY A 101 3.16 -2.24 2.76
CA GLY A 101 2.66 -3.10 3.81
C GLY A 101 3.53 -4.32 4.09
N LEU A 102 2.94 -5.31 4.76
CA LEU A 102 3.58 -6.55 5.16
C LEU A 102 2.75 -7.77 4.72
N GLY A 103 3.44 -8.81 4.25
CA GLY A 103 2.86 -10.10 3.86
C GLY A 103 2.71 -10.31 2.36
N GLY A 104 3.03 -9.31 1.54
CA GLY A 104 3.07 -9.48 0.08
C GLY A 104 4.15 -10.48 -0.33
N GLU A 105 5.30 -10.46 0.36
CA GLU A 105 6.42 -11.37 0.12
C GLU A 105 6.06 -12.84 0.40
N ASP A 106 5.23 -13.10 1.42
CA ASP A 106 4.73 -14.45 1.72
C ASP A 106 3.93 -15.00 0.53
N VAL A 107 3.04 -14.17 -0.06
CA VAL A 107 2.22 -14.54 -1.21
C VAL A 107 3.08 -14.76 -2.48
N ILE A 108 4.14 -13.97 -2.66
CA ILE A 108 5.11 -14.20 -3.75
C ILE A 108 5.80 -15.56 -3.54
N ALA A 109 6.19 -15.88 -2.31
CA ALA A 109 6.90 -17.12 -1.97
C ALA A 109 6.09 -18.38 -2.22
N GLU A 110 4.76 -18.31 -2.12
CA GLU A 110 3.87 -19.42 -2.48
C GLU A 110 3.89 -19.75 -3.98
N SER A 111 4.20 -18.76 -4.84
CA SER A 111 4.12 -18.91 -6.30
C SER A 111 5.49 -19.03 -6.98
N VAL A 112 6.51 -18.33 -6.47
CA VAL A 112 7.82 -18.21 -7.15
C VAL A 112 8.86 -19.06 -6.41
N PRO A 113 9.54 -20.00 -7.11
CA PRO A 113 10.59 -20.83 -6.52
C PRO A 113 11.95 -20.12 -6.39
N GLY A 114 12.16 -19.01 -7.12
CA GLY A 114 13.37 -18.18 -7.04
C GLY A 114 13.53 -17.39 -5.75
N TYR A 115 14.49 -16.45 -5.75
CA TYR A 115 14.76 -15.59 -4.61
C TYR A 115 13.73 -14.47 -4.46
N ILE A 116 13.63 -13.90 -3.26
CA ILE A 116 12.67 -12.81 -2.98
C ILE A 116 13.39 -11.68 -2.24
N MET A 117 13.10 -10.45 -2.65
CA MET A 117 13.57 -9.25 -1.99
C MET A 117 12.38 -8.45 -1.48
N ARG A 118 12.50 -7.88 -0.29
CA ARG A 118 11.55 -6.90 0.22
C ARG A 118 12.01 -5.50 -0.19
N GLY A 119 11.08 -4.67 -0.62
CA GLY A 119 11.33 -3.32 -1.12
C GLY A 119 10.41 -2.31 -0.45
N THR A 120 11.00 -1.27 0.12
CA THR A 120 10.25 -0.16 0.75
C THR A 120 10.56 1.14 0.01
N THR A 121 9.64 1.59 -0.84
CA THR A 121 9.82 2.82 -1.63
C THR A 121 9.04 4.00 -1.05
N PHE A 122 9.63 5.19 -1.03
CA PHE A 122 8.91 6.45 -0.79
C PHE A 122 8.71 7.26 -2.08
N MET A 123 8.95 6.64 -3.23
CA MET A 123 8.69 7.25 -4.52
C MET A 123 7.19 7.48 -4.70
N SER A 124 6.82 8.65 -5.21
CA SER A 124 5.45 8.97 -5.62
C SER A 124 5.41 9.29 -7.10
N GLY A 125 4.36 8.82 -7.77
CA GLY A 125 4.08 9.21 -9.13
C GLY A 125 2.60 9.15 -9.45
N THR A 126 2.19 10.00 -10.38
CA THR A 126 0.83 10.06 -10.90
C THR A 126 0.81 9.54 -12.32
N ARG A 127 -0.01 8.53 -12.57
CA ARG A 127 -0.25 8.02 -13.92
C ARG A 127 -1.31 8.88 -14.59
N HIS A 128 -0.94 9.54 -15.68
CA HIS A 128 -1.84 10.38 -16.50
C HIS A 128 -2.50 9.58 -17.61
N SER A 129 -1.79 8.58 -18.17
CA SER A 129 -2.33 7.65 -19.17
C SER A 129 -1.60 6.31 -19.12
N ASP A 130 -1.94 5.39 -20.00
CA ASP A 130 -1.24 4.11 -20.20
C ASP A 130 0.21 4.29 -20.67
N THR A 131 0.55 5.45 -21.23
CA THR A 131 1.88 5.75 -21.79
C THR A 131 2.52 6.97 -21.14
N HIS A 132 1.93 7.53 -20.07
CA HIS A 132 2.43 8.73 -19.40
C HIS A 132 2.33 8.63 -17.87
N VAL A 133 3.48 8.75 -17.22
CA VAL A 133 3.61 8.86 -15.77
C VAL A 133 4.42 10.09 -15.38
N GLN A 134 4.02 10.77 -14.30
CA GLN A 134 4.75 11.87 -13.70
C GLN A 134 5.44 11.41 -12.43
N LEU A 135 6.75 11.65 -12.32
CA LEU A 135 7.51 11.49 -11.08
C LEU A 135 7.35 12.74 -10.21
N GLU A 136 6.71 12.58 -9.06
CA GLU A 136 6.46 13.68 -8.12
C GLU A 136 7.53 13.73 -7.04
N LEU A 137 7.76 12.58 -6.39
CA LEU A 137 8.68 12.45 -5.29
C LEU A 137 9.72 11.39 -5.63
N ASP A 138 10.98 11.82 -5.72
CA ASP A 138 12.13 10.95 -6.00
C ASP A 138 12.89 10.65 -4.69
N ARG A 139 12.47 9.57 -4.04
CA ARG A 139 13.04 9.05 -2.78
C ARG A 139 13.50 7.61 -2.97
N PRO A 140 14.51 7.16 -2.20
CA PRO A 140 15.06 5.83 -2.38
C PRO A 140 14.03 4.73 -2.15
N ILE A 141 14.22 3.62 -2.86
CA ILE A 141 13.75 2.32 -2.42
C ILE A 141 14.84 1.66 -1.55
N TRP A 142 14.44 1.20 -0.37
CA TRP A 142 15.27 0.33 0.46
C TRP A 142 14.98 -1.12 0.14
N ILE A 143 16.02 -1.88 -0.19
CA ILE A 143 15.89 -3.26 -0.64
C ILE A 143 16.67 -4.16 0.30
N GLY A 144 16.05 -5.23 0.78
CA GLY A 144 16.73 -6.23 1.58
C GLY A 144 16.30 -7.65 1.21
N PRO A 145 17.00 -8.66 1.74
CA PRO A 145 16.57 -10.03 1.58
C PRO A 145 15.21 -10.25 2.25
N TYR A 146 14.40 -11.11 1.67
CA TYR A 146 13.28 -11.71 2.39
C TYR A 146 13.80 -12.99 3.07
N GLU A 147 13.96 -12.92 4.40
CA GLU A 147 14.71 -13.86 5.23
C GLU A 147 14.29 -15.31 5.04
N PRO A 148 12.98 -15.65 4.91
CA PRO A 148 12.55 -17.03 4.67
C PRO A 148 13.09 -17.65 3.37
N ARG A 149 13.57 -16.84 2.41
CA ARG A 149 14.21 -17.31 1.17
C ARG A 149 15.71 -17.11 1.13
N SER A 150 16.30 -16.55 2.19
CA SER A 150 17.75 -16.38 2.37
C SER A 150 18.43 -15.79 1.13
N THR A 151 17.79 -14.80 0.49
CA THR A 151 18.29 -14.17 -0.72
C THR A 151 19.71 -13.63 -0.50
N PRO A 152 20.71 -14.08 -1.28
CA PRO A 152 22.08 -13.57 -1.17
C PRO A 152 22.14 -12.05 -1.28
N TYR A 153 22.82 -11.41 -0.32
CA TYR A 153 22.97 -9.95 -0.29
C TYR A 153 23.65 -9.37 -1.54
N ALA A 154 24.47 -10.17 -2.24
CA ALA A 154 25.03 -9.79 -3.54
C ALA A 154 23.96 -9.49 -4.60
N MET A 155 22.90 -10.29 -4.68
CA MET A 155 21.77 -10.02 -5.59
C MET A 155 21.00 -8.77 -5.18
N VAL A 156 20.82 -8.54 -3.88
CA VAL A 156 20.20 -7.31 -3.35
C VAL A 156 20.98 -6.07 -3.81
N LYS A 157 22.31 -6.11 -3.68
CA LYS A 157 23.20 -5.04 -4.15
C LYS A 157 23.10 -4.85 -5.66
N GLU A 158 23.13 -5.93 -6.43
CA GLU A 158 23.03 -5.86 -7.89
C GLU A 158 21.70 -5.21 -8.35
N ALA A 159 20.58 -5.56 -7.71
CA ALA A 159 19.29 -4.96 -7.97
C ALA A 159 19.27 -3.46 -7.61
N ALA A 160 19.80 -3.07 -6.45
CA ALA A 160 19.89 -1.67 -6.04
C ALA A 160 20.79 -0.85 -6.98
N GLU A 161 21.97 -1.38 -7.35
CA GLU A 161 22.89 -0.74 -8.29
C GLU A 161 22.25 -0.57 -9.67
N LEU A 162 21.48 -1.55 -10.14
CA LEU A 162 20.74 -1.41 -11.40
C LEU A 162 19.73 -0.26 -11.33
N ILE A 163 18.97 -0.15 -10.24
CA ILE A 163 18.01 0.95 -10.03
C ILE A 163 18.75 2.29 -9.97
N VAL A 164 19.90 2.36 -9.29
CA VAL A 164 20.75 3.57 -9.24
C VAL A 164 21.26 3.96 -10.63
N ARG A 165 21.77 3.00 -11.42
CA ARG A 165 22.26 3.26 -12.80
C ARG A 165 21.17 3.83 -13.70
N SER A 166 19.90 3.48 -13.46
CA SER A 166 18.76 4.01 -14.22
C SER A 166 18.46 5.49 -13.97
N GLY A 167 19.01 6.06 -12.89
CA GLY A 167 18.76 7.42 -12.43
C GLY A 167 17.72 7.53 -11.31
N LEU A 168 17.21 6.41 -10.81
CA LEU A 168 16.41 6.35 -9.58
C LEU A 168 17.32 6.20 -8.35
N LYS A 169 16.74 6.30 -7.15
CA LYS A 169 17.47 6.10 -5.89
C LYS A 169 17.16 4.72 -5.32
N ALA A 170 18.19 4.00 -4.89
CA ALA A 170 18.04 2.76 -4.15
C ALA A 170 19.18 2.57 -3.14
N GLU A 171 18.91 1.83 -2.07
CA GLU A 171 19.89 1.46 -1.04
C GLU A 171 19.66 -0.01 -0.67
N ALA A 172 20.72 -0.81 -0.76
CA ALA A 172 20.72 -2.22 -0.39
C ALA A 172 21.02 -2.37 1.11
N LEU A 173 20.12 -3.02 1.84
CA LEU A 173 20.20 -3.28 3.27
C LEU A 173 20.37 -4.77 3.53
N GLU A 174 21.22 -5.12 4.50
CA GLU A 174 21.29 -6.50 4.99
C GLU A 174 20.01 -6.93 5.70
N ASP A 175 19.35 -5.96 6.36
CA ASP A 175 18.03 -6.11 6.95
C ASP A 175 17.17 -4.89 6.59
N ALA A 176 16.14 -5.12 5.77
CA ALA A 176 15.19 -4.07 5.36
C ALA A 176 13.92 -4.03 6.21
N ARG A 177 13.76 -4.93 7.20
CA ARG A 177 12.59 -4.93 8.10
C ARG A 177 12.47 -3.62 8.89
N PRO A 178 13.55 -3.04 9.48
CA PRO A 178 13.46 -1.75 10.17
C PRO A 178 12.78 -0.66 9.35
N ALA A 179 13.17 -0.52 8.08
CA ALA A 179 12.64 0.48 7.17
C ALA A 179 11.19 0.20 6.76
N GLN A 180 10.87 -1.07 6.46
CA GLN A 180 9.51 -1.49 6.12
C GLN A 180 8.55 -1.27 7.28
N TRP A 181 8.95 -1.61 8.51
CA TRP A 181 8.13 -1.43 9.71
C TRP A 181 7.92 0.04 10.06
N SER A 182 8.95 0.89 9.96
CA SER A 182 8.79 2.35 10.14
C SER A 182 7.72 2.89 9.18
N LYS A 183 7.82 2.53 7.88
CA LYS A 183 6.83 2.96 6.88
C LYS A 183 5.46 2.32 7.08
N LEU A 184 5.39 1.04 7.45
CA LEU A 184 4.15 0.31 7.69
C LEU A 184 3.33 0.99 8.79
N ILE A 185 3.94 1.29 9.93
CA ILE A 185 3.26 1.92 11.07
C ILE A 185 2.74 3.31 10.68
N PHE A 186 3.58 4.10 10.01
CA PHE A 186 3.19 5.41 9.48
C PHE A 186 1.99 5.30 8.52
N ASN A 187 2.11 4.49 7.46
CA ASN A 187 1.07 4.32 6.45
C ASN A 187 -0.21 3.71 7.04
N ALA A 188 -0.11 2.72 7.92
CA ALA A 188 -1.29 2.07 8.51
C ALA A 188 -2.12 3.05 9.34
N SER A 189 -1.45 3.96 10.05
CA SER A 189 -2.10 4.98 10.89
C SER A 189 -2.71 6.08 10.02
N VAL A 190 -1.90 6.73 9.18
CA VAL A 190 -2.34 7.85 8.33
C VAL A 190 -3.39 7.42 7.30
N ASN A 191 -3.17 6.32 6.58
CA ASN A 191 -4.08 5.91 5.51
C ASN A 191 -5.47 5.54 6.05
N SER A 192 -5.52 4.83 7.17
CA SER A 192 -6.80 4.37 7.75
C SER A 192 -7.61 5.56 8.29
N VAL A 193 -6.96 6.50 8.98
CA VAL A 193 -7.64 7.69 9.51
C VAL A 193 -8.13 8.57 8.36
N SER A 194 -7.26 8.86 7.40
CA SER A 194 -7.60 9.64 6.20
C SER A 194 -8.75 9.02 5.41
N ALA A 195 -8.76 7.70 5.23
CA ALA A 195 -9.82 6.99 4.53
C ALA A 195 -11.19 7.05 5.25
N LEU A 196 -11.20 7.14 6.58
CA LEU A 196 -12.43 7.21 7.38
C LEU A 196 -12.96 8.65 7.53
N THR A 197 -12.06 9.64 7.67
CA THR A 197 -12.43 11.06 7.83
C THR A 197 -12.57 11.79 6.50
N GLU A 198 -12.06 11.21 5.42
CA GLU A 198 -11.95 11.78 4.07
C GLU A 198 -11.07 13.05 3.98
N LEU A 199 -10.33 13.37 5.06
CA LEU A 199 -9.30 14.41 5.11
C LEU A 199 -8.02 13.94 4.42
N PRO A 200 -7.29 14.83 3.70
CA PRO A 200 -5.92 14.53 3.26
C PRO A 200 -4.96 14.42 4.46
N HIS A 201 -3.70 14.04 4.24
CA HIS A 201 -2.67 14.08 5.29
C HIS A 201 -2.27 15.54 5.57
N CYS A 202 -3.03 16.18 6.44
CA CYS A 202 -2.95 17.60 6.79
C CYS A 202 -2.58 17.81 8.27
N ARG A 203 -2.39 19.07 8.67
CA ARG A 203 -1.86 19.47 9.99
C ARG A 203 -2.61 18.83 11.18
N GLU A 204 -3.90 18.58 11.01
CA GLU A 204 -4.78 17.99 12.03
C GLU A 204 -4.30 16.60 12.46
N PHE A 205 -3.57 15.88 11.61
CA PHE A 205 -2.98 14.57 11.92
C PHE A 205 -1.83 14.63 12.92
N ALA A 206 -1.33 15.83 13.23
CA ALA A 206 -0.24 16.08 14.16
C ALA A 206 -0.60 17.05 15.31
N ASN A 207 -1.80 17.63 15.29
CA ASN A 207 -2.25 18.52 16.36
C ASN A 207 -2.67 17.69 17.59
N GLU A 208 -2.24 18.12 18.77
CA GLU A 208 -2.51 17.48 20.06
C GLU A 208 -2.83 18.56 21.12
N ILE A 209 -3.65 19.54 20.77
CA ILE A 209 -3.97 20.70 21.64
C ILE A 209 -5.35 20.52 22.25
N ASP A 210 -6.38 20.40 21.41
CA ASP A 210 -7.76 20.23 21.83
C ASP A 210 -8.09 18.76 21.98
N PHE A 211 -8.92 18.40 22.96
CA PHE A 211 -9.28 17.00 23.23
C PHE A 211 -9.81 16.24 21.99
N SER A 212 -10.43 16.95 21.04
CA SER A 212 -10.96 16.39 19.80
C SER A 212 -9.93 16.25 18.66
N ASP A 213 -8.68 16.67 18.85
CA ASP A 213 -7.68 16.66 17.79
C ASP A 213 -7.32 15.24 17.35
N LEU A 214 -7.17 15.06 16.05
CA LEU A 214 -6.86 13.75 15.46
C LEU A 214 -5.45 13.27 15.80
N GLY A 215 -4.52 14.17 16.11
CA GLY A 215 -3.13 13.81 16.42
C GLY A 215 -3.02 12.86 17.61
N PHE A 216 -3.89 12.97 18.62
CA PHE A 216 -3.92 12.03 19.75
C PHE A 216 -4.18 10.59 19.29
N LEU A 217 -5.16 10.39 18.39
CA LEU A 217 -5.45 9.07 17.83
C LEU A 217 -4.28 8.55 16.97
N LEU A 218 -3.66 9.42 16.16
CA LEU A 218 -2.51 9.02 15.34
C LEU A 218 -1.31 8.63 16.20
N HIS A 219 -1.05 9.37 17.26
CA HIS A 219 0.04 9.10 18.20
C HIS A 219 -0.17 7.74 18.87
N ASP A 220 -1.38 7.47 19.38
CA ASP A 220 -1.70 6.20 20.02
C ASP A 220 -1.61 5.01 19.04
N LEU A 221 -2.09 5.17 17.80
CA LEU A 221 -1.92 4.16 16.74
C LEU A 221 -0.44 3.90 16.46
N ILE A 222 0.37 4.94 16.37
CA ILE A 222 1.81 4.82 16.10
C ILE A 222 2.53 4.13 17.27
N GLU A 223 2.23 4.49 18.51
CA GLU A 223 2.80 3.82 19.69
C GLU A 223 2.36 2.37 19.80
N GLU A 224 1.12 2.05 19.45
CA GLU A 224 0.64 0.68 19.32
C GLU A 224 1.44 -0.11 18.28
N GLY A 225 1.63 0.46 17.09
CA GLY A 225 2.47 -0.13 16.04
C GLY A 225 3.93 -0.33 16.48
N LYS A 226 4.53 0.63 17.20
CA LYS A 226 5.89 0.53 17.74
C LYS A 226 6.02 -0.63 18.73
N ARG A 227 5.04 -0.82 19.63
CA ARG A 227 5.03 -1.97 20.56
C ARG A 227 4.97 -3.30 19.83
N VAL A 228 4.14 -3.39 18.79
CA VAL A 228 4.06 -4.61 17.95
C VAL A 228 5.38 -4.89 17.23
N ALA A 229 6.01 -3.87 16.64
CA ALA A 229 7.31 -4.01 15.98
C ALA A 229 8.40 -4.49 16.96
N ALA A 230 8.46 -3.90 18.15
CA ALA A 230 9.39 -4.31 19.20
C ALA A 230 9.20 -5.78 19.61
N GLY A 231 7.94 -6.22 19.76
CA GLY A 231 7.63 -7.62 20.07
C GLY A 231 7.91 -8.59 18.93
N ALA A 232 7.91 -8.12 17.69
CA ALA A 232 8.40 -8.84 16.52
C ALA A 232 9.95 -8.83 16.40
N GLY A 233 10.65 -8.22 17.37
CA GLY A 233 12.11 -8.12 17.40
C GLY A 233 12.67 -7.15 16.36
N VAL A 234 11.87 -6.17 15.90
CA VAL A 234 12.28 -5.18 14.91
C VAL A 234 12.54 -3.84 15.60
N GLN A 235 13.79 -3.39 15.55
CA GLN A 235 14.14 -2.02 15.88
C GLN A 235 13.87 -1.15 14.66
N LEU A 236 13.07 -0.10 14.82
CA LEU A 236 12.68 0.80 13.74
C LEU A 236 13.87 1.64 13.25
N ARG A 237 13.91 1.91 11.93
CA ARG A 237 14.94 2.77 11.33
C ARG A 237 14.65 4.24 11.63
N ASP A 238 13.41 4.64 11.38
CA ASP A 238 12.90 6.00 11.54
C ASP A 238 11.71 5.98 12.52
N ASP A 239 11.49 7.08 13.25
CA ASP A 239 10.32 7.22 14.13
C ASP A 239 9.07 7.57 13.31
N PRO A 240 8.03 6.71 13.27
CA PRO A 240 6.81 6.96 12.51
C PRO A 240 6.04 8.21 12.97
N TRP A 241 6.19 8.65 14.23
CA TRP A 241 5.57 9.88 14.73
C TRP A 241 6.24 11.12 14.14
N GLU A 242 7.57 11.15 14.11
CA GLU A 242 8.31 12.24 13.45
C GLU A 242 8.00 12.28 11.95
N MET A 243 7.91 11.12 11.30
CA MET A 243 7.44 11.02 9.91
C MET A 243 6.04 11.61 9.74
N ASN A 244 5.12 11.35 10.67
CA ASN A 244 3.77 11.91 10.66
C ASN A 244 3.75 13.43 10.77
N LYS A 245 4.49 14.01 11.72
CA LYS A 245 4.56 15.47 11.89
C LYS A 245 5.08 16.19 10.65
N VAL A 246 6.05 15.58 9.95
CA VAL A 246 6.57 16.13 8.69
C VAL A 246 5.55 15.96 7.56
N GLY A 247 4.99 14.77 7.38
CA GLY A 247 4.04 14.49 6.30
C GLY A 247 2.72 15.27 6.42
N ALA A 248 2.27 15.56 7.64
CA ALA A 248 1.06 16.34 7.92
C ALA A 248 1.12 17.78 7.37
N GLN A 249 2.30 18.26 6.97
CA GLN A 249 2.49 19.58 6.38
C GLN A 249 2.27 19.61 4.86
N THR A 250 1.94 18.47 4.24
CA THR A 250 1.92 18.34 2.77
C THR A 250 0.53 18.44 2.15
N ASP A 251 -0.55 18.35 2.94
CA ASP A 251 -1.93 18.26 2.47
C ASP A 251 -2.14 17.16 1.40
N HIS A 252 -1.29 16.13 1.40
CA HIS A 252 -1.27 15.10 0.37
C HIS A 252 -2.31 14.01 0.67
N PRO A 253 -3.23 13.70 -0.27
CA PRO A 253 -4.18 12.62 -0.09
C PRO A 253 -3.50 11.24 -0.21
N PRO A 254 -3.51 10.39 0.83
CA PRO A 254 -2.90 9.06 0.74
C PRO A 254 -3.65 8.12 -0.21
N SER A 255 -2.98 7.07 -0.67
CA SER A 255 -3.53 6.12 -1.66
C SER A 255 -4.84 5.44 -1.22
N MET A 256 -4.99 5.13 0.07
CA MET A 256 -6.22 4.51 0.58
C MET A 256 -7.42 5.47 0.53
N LEU A 257 -7.20 6.78 0.68
CA LEU A 257 -8.25 7.78 0.51
C LEU A 257 -8.74 7.82 -0.95
N TYR A 258 -7.80 7.74 -1.91
CA TYR A 258 -8.17 7.58 -3.32
C TYR A 258 -9.04 6.34 -3.52
N ASP A 259 -8.67 5.20 -2.93
CA ASP A 259 -9.44 3.96 -3.03
C ASP A 259 -10.85 4.12 -2.49
N VAL A 260 -11.01 4.70 -1.29
CA VAL A 260 -12.32 4.92 -0.69
C VAL A 260 -13.18 5.86 -1.53
N ARG A 261 -12.62 6.97 -2.04
CA ARG A 261 -13.35 7.93 -2.89
C ARG A 261 -13.84 7.29 -4.20
N HIS A 262 -13.11 6.30 -4.72
CA HIS A 262 -13.47 5.59 -5.95
C HIS A 262 -14.11 4.22 -5.71
N ARG A 263 -14.41 3.86 -4.44
CA ARG A 263 -14.98 2.56 -4.03
C ARG A 263 -14.17 1.36 -4.55
N LEU A 264 -12.85 1.50 -4.56
CA LEU A 264 -11.91 0.44 -4.87
C LEU A 264 -11.52 -0.31 -3.60
N ARG A 265 -11.23 -1.61 -3.75
CA ARG A 265 -10.68 -2.40 -2.64
C ARG A 265 -9.36 -1.78 -2.17
N THR A 266 -9.26 -1.57 -0.86
CA THR A 266 -8.10 -0.97 -0.19
C THR A 266 -7.01 -2.01 0.10
N GLU A 267 -5.82 -1.54 0.48
CA GLU A 267 -4.72 -2.38 0.97
C GLU A 267 -4.75 -2.59 2.49
N VAL A 268 -5.88 -2.34 3.17
CA VAL A 268 -5.95 -2.37 4.64
C VAL A 268 -5.54 -3.73 5.23
N ASP A 269 -5.77 -4.83 4.50
CA ASP A 269 -5.36 -6.18 4.88
C ASP A 269 -3.84 -6.29 5.04
N PHE A 270 -3.03 -5.50 4.31
CA PHE A 270 -1.56 -5.50 4.32
C PHE A 270 -0.97 -4.35 5.14
N LEU A 271 -1.82 -3.42 5.61
CA LEU A 271 -1.44 -2.27 6.43
C LEU A 271 -1.86 -2.49 7.88
N GLY A 272 -2.92 -1.81 8.36
CA GLY A 272 -3.42 -1.95 9.73
C GLY A 272 -3.84 -3.39 10.06
N GLY A 273 -4.37 -4.14 9.09
CA GLY A 273 -4.67 -5.56 9.24
C GLY A 273 -3.43 -6.42 9.45
N ALA A 274 -2.28 -6.06 8.85
CA ALA A 274 -1.02 -6.75 9.09
C ALA A 274 -0.49 -6.49 10.49
N ILE A 275 -0.53 -5.24 10.96
CA ILE A 275 -0.14 -4.91 12.35
C ILE A 275 -1.02 -5.69 13.35
N ALA A 276 -2.34 -5.73 13.15
CA ALA A 276 -3.24 -6.49 14.01
C ALA A 276 -2.95 -8.00 14.02
N ARG A 277 -2.56 -8.58 12.87
CA ARG A 277 -2.16 -10.01 12.79
C ARG A 277 -0.84 -10.26 13.51
N GLU A 278 0.16 -9.41 13.33
CA GLU A 278 1.45 -9.54 14.01
C GLU A 278 1.31 -9.35 15.53
N ALA A 279 0.47 -8.39 15.96
CA ALA A 279 0.15 -8.22 17.38
C ALA A 279 -0.38 -9.52 17.99
N ARG A 280 -1.38 -10.14 17.33
CA ARG A 280 -1.93 -11.43 17.76
C ARG A 280 -0.87 -12.55 17.75
N ARG A 281 -0.02 -12.60 16.73
CA ARG A 281 1.07 -13.60 16.61
C ARG A 281 2.05 -13.53 17.78
N HIS A 282 2.33 -12.32 18.25
CA HIS A 282 3.29 -12.06 19.33
C HIS A 282 2.62 -11.90 20.72
N GLY A 283 1.31 -12.12 20.83
CA GLY A 283 0.59 -11.99 22.11
C GLY A 283 0.50 -10.55 22.63
N ILE A 284 0.51 -9.56 21.74
CA ILE A 284 0.46 -8.13 22.03
C ILE A 284 -0.92 -7.60 21.66
N GLU A 285 -1.46 -6.70 22.48
CA GLU A 285 -2.71 -6.04 22.18
C GLU A 285 -2.50 -4.91 21.15
N ALA A 286 -3.31 -4.93 20.09
CA ALA A 286 -3.40 -3.86 19.11
C ALA A 286 -4.87 -3.44 18.84
N PRO A 287 -5.60 -2.95 19.87
CA PRO A 287 -7.02 -2.64 19.77
C PRO A 287 -7.32 -1.54 18.75
N LEU A 288 -6.50 -0.50 18.63
CA LEU A 288 -6.76 0.63 17.74
C LEU A 288 -6.58 0.23 16.27
N HIS A 289 -5.48 -0.42 15.93
CA HIS A 289 -5.28 -0.96 14.57
C HIS A 289 -6.34 -2.00 14.22
N THR A 290 -6.75 -2.85 15.17
CA THR A 290 -7.83 -3.81 14.97
C THR A 290 -9.17 -3.13 14.71
N ALA A 291 -9.50 -2.08 15.46
CA ALA A 291 -10.73 -1.31 15.28
C ALA A 291 -10.75 -0.60 13.92
N LEU A 292 -9.69 0.14 13.57
CA LEU A 292 -9.61 0.84 12.29
C LEU A 292 -9.62 -0.13 11.11
N TYR A 293 -8.90 -1.26 11.21
CA TYR A 293 -8.98 -2.32 10.22
C TYR A 293 -10.44 -2.76 9.97
N ARG A 294 -11.17 -3.08 11.03
CA ARG A 294 -12.59 -3.51 10.95
C ARG A 294 -13.49 -2.40 10.38
N LEU A 295 -13.26 -1.14 10.75
CA LEU A 295 -14.02 0.00 10.21
C LEU A 295 -13.78 0.19 8.71
N ILE A 296 -12.55 0.06 8.23
CA ILE A 296 -12.27 0.11 6.79
C ILE A 296 -12.94 -1.05 6.07
N LYS A 297 -12.87 -2.29 6.60
CA LYS A 297 -13.62 -3.43 6.03
C LYS A 297 -15.12 -3.17 6.00
N GLY A 298 -15.66 -2.52 7.04
CA GLY A 298 -17.06 -2.08 7.10
C GLY A 298 -17.39 -1.01 6.05
N LYS A 299 -16.51 -0.02 5.82
CA LYS A 299 -16.65 0.98 4.75
C LYS A 299 -16.66 0.29 3.38
N GLU A 300 -15.76 -0.64 3.12
CA GLU A 300 -15.76 -1.43 1.87
C GLU A 300 -17.07 -2.20 1.69
N LEU A 301 -17.56 -2.88 2.74
CA LEU A 301 -18.82 -3.62 2.73
C LEU A 301 -20.02 -2.70 2.45
N SER A 302 -20.00 -1.48 2.99
CA SER A 302 -21.10 -0.51 2.85
C SER A 302 -21.38 -0.13 1.38
N TRP A 303 -20.39 -0.23 0.49
CA TRP A 303 -20.56 0.08 -0.93
C TRP A 303 -21.46 -0.92 -1.66
N GLN A 304 -21.55 -2.14 -1.15
CA GLN A 304 -22.35 -3.22 -1.71
C GLN A 304 -23.62 -3.48 -0.89
N TRP A 305 -23.74 -2.82 0.27
CA TRP A 305 -24.85 -3.03 1.17
C TRP A 305 -26.17 -2.58 0.53
N ARG A 306 -27.15 -3.49 0.54
CA ARG A 306 -28.54 -3.25 0.13
C ARG A 306 -29.43 -3.60 1.30
N SER A 307 -30.30 -2.67 1.72
CA SER A 307 -31.35 -2.96 2.68
C SER A 307 -32.26 -4.07 2.13
N GLY A 308 -32.43 -5.16 2.88
CA GLY A 308 -33.41 -6.22 2.55
C GLY A 308 -32.88 -7.64 2.24
N SER A 309 -31.59 -7.94 2.43
CA SER A 309 -31.04 -9.30 2.19
C SER A 309 -30.84 -10.16 3.45
N HIS A 310 -31.18 -9.67 4.64
CA HIS A 310 -31.13 -10.45 5.89
C HIS A 310 -32.40 -10.19 6.72
N GLY A 311 -33.39 -11.08 6.61
CA GLY A 311 -34.28 -11.43 7.73
C GLY A 311 -35.03 -10.35 8.52
N ASP A 312 -35.32 -9.18 7.95
CA ASP A 312 -35.99 -8.05 8.66
C ASP A 312 -37.50 -8.24 8.92
N GLN A 313 -37.95 -9.48 9.11
CA GLN A 313 -39.29 -9.77 9.66
C GLN A 313 -39.29 -10.35 11.07
N GLN A 314 -38.13 -10.67 11.69
CA GLN A 314 -38.13 -11.32 13.02
C GLN A 314 -37.50 -10.53 14.18
N VAL A 315 -36.80 -9.41 13.95
CA VAL A 315 -36.15 -8.68 15.05
C VAL A 315 -36.99 -7.49 15.55
N LEU A 316 -37.77 -6.84 14.68
CA LEU A 316 -38.65 -5.74 15.09
C LEU A 316 -39.85 -6.18 15.93
N SER A 317 -40.21 -7.47 15.93
CA SER A 317 -41.27 -8.00 16.81
C SER A 317 -40.81 -8.24 18.25
N LYS A 318 -39.50 -8.30 18.54
CA LYS A 318 -38.99 -8.56 19.89
C LYS A 318 -38.76 -7.32 20.75
N PHE A 319 -38.79 -6.13 20.17
CA PHE A 319 -38.70 -4.86 20.92
C PHE A 319 -40.06 -4.16 21.11
N GLY A 320 -41.15 -4.71 20.57
CA GLY A 320 -42.50 -4.13 20.66
C GLY A 320 -43.36 -4.60 21.83
N GLU A 321 -42.98 -5.65 22.55
CA GLU A 321 -43.78 -6.20 23.66
C GLU A 321 -42.94 -6.33 24.93
N LYS A 322 -42.65 -5.19 25.56
CA LYS A 322 -42.55 -5.06 27.02
C LYS A 322 -42.57 -3.58 27.35
N GLY A 323 -43.76 -3.09 27.69
CA GLY A 323 -43.96 -1.74 28.16
C GLY A 323 -43.16 -1.49 29.44
N THR A 324 -42.37 -0.42 29.43
CA THR A 324 -42.08 0.42 30.60
C THR A 324 -41.79 1.82 30.06
N GLY A 325 -42.54 2.80 30.57
CA GLY A 325 -42.63 4.14 30.00
C GLY A 325 -41.32 4.92 30.00
N ILE A 326 -41.08 5.63 28.90
CA ILE A 326 -40.26 6.82 28.88
C ILE A 326 -41.17 7.92 28.34
N GLN A 327 -41.50 8.87 29.23
CA GLN A 327 -42.30 10.04 28.90
C GLN A 327 -41.58 10.87 27.84
N ASN A 328 -42.33 11.26 26.80
CA ASN A 328 -41.93 12.24 25.82
C ASN A 328 -41.54 13.56 26.52
N VAL A 329 -40.26 13.92 26.50
CA VAL A 329 -39.82 15.28 26.81
C VAL A 329 -40.25 16.17 25.64
N ARG A 330 -41.42 16.82 25.80
CA ARG A 330 -41.84 17.93 24.93
C ARG A 330 -41.01 19.16 25.28
N TYR A 331 -40.18 19.63 24.37
CA TYR A 331 -39.66 21.00 24.41
C TYR A 331 -40.84 21.97 24.23
N ARG A 332 -41.13 22.75 25.27
CA ARG A 332 -42.01 23.93 25.24
C ARG A 332 -41.23 25.14 25.72
N GLY A 333 -41.21 26.17 24.89
CA GLY A 333 -40.80 27.53 25.22
C GLY A 333 -40.40 28.23 23.93
N GLU A 334 -40.97 29.36 23.50
CA GLU A 334 -42.03 30.21 24.01
C GLU A 334 -42.47 31.08 22.81
N GLN A 335 -43.77 31.28 22.62
CA GLN A 335 -44.31 32.34 21.77
C GLN A 335 -44.66 33.53 22.66
N SER A 336 -44.37 34.75 22.20
CA SER A 336 -45.33 35.86 22.32
C SER A 336 -44.93 37.03 21.42
N SER A 337 -45.78 37.30 20.42
CA SER A 337 -45.97 38.60 19.73
C SER A 337 -46.83 39.55 20.63
N PRO A 338 -47.19 40.79 20.24
CA PRO A 338 -47.80 41.19 18.95
C PRO A 338 -46.86 41.83 17.94
#